data_AF-K1U0I6-F1
#
_entry.id   AF-K1U0I6-F1
#
_cell.length_a   1.000
_cell.length_b   1.000
_cell.length_c   1.000
_cell.angle_alpha   90.00
_cell.angle_beta   90.00
_cell.angle_gamma   90.00
#
_symmetry.space_group_name_H-M   'P 1'
#
loop_
_entity.id
_entity.type
_entity.pdbx_description
1 polymer ?
#
loop_
_entity_poly.entity_id
_entity_poly.type
_entity_poly.pdbx_seq_one_letter_code
_entity_poly.pdbx_strand_id
1 'polypeptide(L)' 'NNANINIVDSYGNNPLWTAVFNTCEDYQMVRLFMKYGADAHHKNKANRSPIDFAQQIEDVDMVKILLG' A
#
# COMPACT_ATOMS: atom_id res chain seq x y z
N ASN A 1 17.32 9.95 6.05
CA ASN A 1 16.50 9.54 7.22
C ASN A 1 16.01 8.10 7.01
N ASN A 2 16.47 7.16 7.85
CA ASN A 2 16.25 5.70 7.75
C ASN A 2 14.88 5.27 8.34
N ALA A 3 13.77 5.81 7.84
CA ALA A 3 12.45 5.33 8.25
C ALA A 3 12.27 3.87 7.79
N ASN A 4 11.78 3.00 8.68
CA ASN A 4 11.53 1.59 8.34
C ASN A 4 10.18 1.47 7.60
N ILE A 5 10.23 1.10 6.31
CA ILE A 5 9.04 0.99 5.44
C ILE A 5 8.17 -0.24 5.73
N ASN A 6 8.70 -1.20 6.50
CA ASN A 6 8.06 -2.49 6.77
C ASN A 6 7.46 -2.58 8.19
N ILE A 7 7.34 -1.45 8.90
CA ILE A 7 6.59 -1.42 10.16
C ILE A 7 5.12 -1.78 9.91
N VAL A 8 4.42 -2.25 10.95
CA VAL A 8 2.99 -2.52 10.87
C VAL A 8 2.26 -1.92 12.07
N ASP A 9 1.02 -1.50 11.86
CA ASP A 9 0.14 -1.02 12.92
C ASP A 9 -0.51 -2.17 13.73
N SER A 10 -1.41 -1.84 14.66
CA SER A 10 -2.13 -2.83 15.48
C SER A 10 -3.06 -3.75 14.67
N TYR A 11 -3.43 -3.38 13.46
CA TYR A 11 -4.22 -4.18 12.52
C TYR A 11 -3.34 -4.99 11.55
N GLY A 12 -2.02 -4.86 11.64
CA GLY A 12 -1.08 -5.49 10.73
C GLY A 12 -0.96 -4.79 9.38
N ASN A 13 -1.47 -3.55 9.25
CA ASN A 13 -1.31 -2.76 8.05
C ASN A 13 0.11 -2.19 8.00
N ASN A 14 0.78 -2.32 6.86
CA ASN A 14 2.00 -1.57 6.60
C ASN A 14 1.68 -0.13 6.15
N PRO A 15 2.66 0.79 6.12
CA PRO A 15 2.44 2.18 5.67
C PRO A 15 1.80 2.29 4.29
N LEU A 16 2.11 1.34 3.38
CA LEU A 16 1.55 1.30 2.05
C LEU A 16 0.04 1.03 2.05
N TRP A 17 -0.45 0.11 2.89
CA TRP A 17 -1.88 -0.14 3.05
C TRP A 17 -2.61 1.14 3.46
N THR A 18 -2.09 1.88 4.45
CA THR A 18 -2.70 3.13 4.91
C THR A 18 -2.72 4.19 3.80
N ALA A 19 -1.66 4.28 2.99
CA ALA A 19 -1.62 5.22 1.86
C ALA A 19 -2.64 4.85 0.76
N VAL A 20 -2.74 3.57 0.41
CA VAL A 20 -3.70 3.07 -0.58
C VAL A 20 -5.14 3.29 -0.10
N PHE A 21 -5.44 2.96 1.16
CA PHE A 21 -6.79 3.08 1.74
C PHE A 21 -7.30 4.52 1.83
N ASN A 22 -6.41 5.50 2.07
CA ASN A 22 -6.78 6.91 2.24
C ASN A 22 -6.58 7.76 0.98
N THR A 23 -6.21 7.17 -0.15
CA THR A 23 -5.97 7.94 -1.38
C THR A 23 -7.29 8.43 -1.99
N CYS A 24 -7.29 9.68 -2.45
CA CYS A 24 -8.31 10.25 -3.32
C CYS A 24 -7.64 10.73 -4.62
N GLU A 25 -7.31 9.79 -5.52
CA GLU A 25 -6.65 9.99 -6.84
C GLU A 25 -5.20 10.55 -6.81
N ASP A 26 -4.69 11.03 -5.67
CA ASP A 26 -3.28 11.39 -5.51
C ASP A 26 -2.43 10.22 -4.97
N TYR A 27 -1.74 9.54 -5.88
CA TYR A 27 -0.85 8.42 -5.56
C TYR A 27 0.59 8.82 -5.18
N GLN A 28 0.89 10.09 -4.88
CA GLN A 28 2.26 10.52 -4.53
C GLN A 28 2.88 9.72 -3.40
N MET A 29 2.13 9.50 -2.30
CA MET A 29 2.61 8.73 -1.17
C MET A 29 2.78 7.25 -1.50
N VAL A 30 1.86 6.67 -2.29
CA VAL A 30 1.95 5.28 -2.77
C VAL A 30 3.22 5.09 -3.62
N ARG A 31 3.45 5.98 -4.59
CA ARG A 31 4.66 5.97 -5.43
C ARG A 31 5.94 6.13 -4.62
N LEU A 32 5.93 7.02 -3.62
CA LEU A 32 7.08 7.21 -2.74
C LEU A 32 7.41 5.93 -1.96
N PHE A 33 6.41 5.27 -1.39
CA PHE A 33 6.61 4.04 -0.63
C PHE A 33 7.04 2.86 -1.51
N MET A 34 6.46 2.70 -2.71
CA MET A 34 6.91 1.72 -3.69
C MET A 34 8.37 1.94 -4.09
N LYS A 35 8.80 3.19 -4.31
CA LYS A 35 10.20 3.53 -4.60
C LYS A 35 11.18 3.11 -3.49
N TYR A 36 10.73 3.04 -2.25
CA TYR A 36 11.54 2.61 -1.10
C TYR A 36 11.36 1.12 -0.76
N GLY A 37 10.70 0.33 -1.61
CA GLY A 37 10.58 -1.12 -1.44
C GLY A 37 9.51 -1.55 -0.43
N ALA A 38 8.43 -0.77 -0.30
CA ALA A 38 7.27 -1.21 0.45
C ALA A 38 6.65 -2.48 -0.16
N ASP A 39 6.21 -3.42 0.68
CA ASP A 39 5.58 -4.66 0.23
C ASP A 39 4.08 -4.46 -0.08
N ALA A 40 3.73 -4.44 -1.36
CA ALA A 40 2.33 -4.35 -1.83
C ALA A 40 1.52 -5.64 -1.62
N HIS A 41 2.18 -6.77 -1.32
CA HIS A 41 1.56 -8.08 -1.10
C HIS A 41 1.45 -8.45 0.39
N HIS A 42 2.01 -7.64 1.28
CA HIS A 42 1.89 -7.84 2.73
C HIS A 42 0.43 -7.90 3.16
N LYS A 43 0.02 -9.01 3.77
CA LYS A 43 -1.36 -9.21 4.24
C LYS A 43 -1.50 -8.76 5.69
N ASN A 44 -2.49 -7.91 5.94
CA ASN A 44 -2.88 -7.52 7.29
C ASN A 44 -3.62 -8.64 8.03
N LYS A 45 -4.06 -8.38 9.28
CA LYS A 45 -4.80 -9.35 10.10
C LYS A 45 -6.16 -9.75 9.52
N ALA A 46 -6.69 -9.00 8.56
CA ALA A 46 -7.88 -9.35 7.80
C ALA A 46 -7.56 -10.14 6.52
N ASN A 47 -6.31 -10.61 6.36
CA ASN A 47 -5.82 -11.32 5.17
C ASN A 47 -5.94 -10.51 3.87
N ARG A 48 -5.83 -9.18 3.95
CA ARG A 48 -5.87 -8.26 2.80
C ARG A 48 -4.55 -7.49 2.68
N SER A 49 -4.05 -7.35 1.45
CA SER A 49 -2.86 -6.58 1.09
C SER A 49 -3.20 -5.30 0.31
N PRO A 50 -2.29 -4.30 0.25
CA PRO A 50 -2.56 -3.06 -0.48
C PRO A 50 -3.09 -3.30 -1.89
N ILE A 51 -2.54 -4.27 -2.61
CA ILE A 51 -3.00 -4.63 -3.95
C ILE A 51 -4.38 -5.32 -3.95
N ASP A 52 -4.70 -6.15 -2.95
CA ASP A 52 -6.04 -6.77 -2.84
C ASP A 52 -7.12 -5.69 -2.71
N PHE A 53 -6.87 -4.62 -1.94
CA PHE A 53 -7.83 -3.52 -1.81
C PHE A 53 -7.95 -2.71 -3.10
N ALA A 54 -6.84 -2.38 -3.75
CA ALA A 54 -6.86 -1.67 -5.04
C ALA A 54 -7.64 -2.45 -6.13
N GLN A 55 -7.46 -3.77 -6.17
CA GLN A 55 -8.22 -4.67 -7.05
C GLN A 55 -9.71 -4.70 -6.68
N GLN A 56 -10.04 -4.74 -5.38
CA GLN A 56 -11.42 -4.77 -4.90
C GLN A 56 -12.21 -3.52 -5.30
N ILE A 57 -11.57 -2.35 -5.33
CA ILE A 57 -12.22 -1.08 -5.71
C ILE A 57 -12.07 -0.75 -7.20
N GLU A 58 -11.49 -1.66 -7.98
CA GLU A 58 -11.25 -1.51 -9.43
C GLU A 58 -10.41 -0.27 -9.80
N ASP A 59 -9.53 0.19 -8.90
CA ASP A 59 -8.60 1.29 -9.18
C ASP A 59 -7.42 0.77 -10.01
N VAL A 60 -7.60 0.76 -11.32
CA VAL A 60 -6.64 0.24 -12.30
C VAL A 60 -5.29 0.96 -12.23
N ASP A 61 -5.27 2.27 -11.98
CA ASP A 61 -4.03 3.04 -11.94
C ASP A 61 -3.27 2.81 -10.63
N MET A 62 -3.97 2.68 -9.51
CA MET A 62 -3.38 2.20 -8.25
C MET A 62 -2.77 0.80 -8.42
N VAL A 63 -3.49 -0.13 -9.05
CA VAL A 63 -2.98 -1.50 -9.29
C VAL A 63 -1.70 -1.47 -10.11
N LYS A 64 -1.63 -0.67 -11.17
CA LYS A 64 -0.40 -0.51 -11.97
C LYS A 64 0.77 0.00 -11.13
N ILE A 65 0.54 1.00 -10.28
CA ILE A 65 1.58 1.56 -9.41
C ILE A 65 2.09 0.51 -8.41
N LEU A 66 1.19 -0.30 -7.86
CA LEU A 66 1.52 -1.32 -6.86
C LEU A 66 2.22 -2.55 -7.45
N LEU A 67 2.04 -2.82 -8.74
CA LEU A 67 2.72 -3.91 -9.43
C LEU A 67 4.15 -3.55 -9.87
N GLY A 68 4.46 -2.25 -9.98
CA GLY A 68 5.78 -1.78 -10.44
C GLY A 68 5.93 -1.82 -11.95
#